data_AF-A0A7Y3HHC6-F1
#
_entry.id   AF-A0A7Y3HHC6-F1
#
_cell.length_a   1.000
_cell.length_b   1.000
_cell.length_c   1.000
_cell.angle_alpha   90.00
_cell.angle_beta   90.00
_cell.angle_gamma   90.00
#
_symmetry.space_group_name_H-M   'P 1'
#
loop_
_entity.id
_entity.type
_entity.pdbx_description
1 polymer ?
#
loop_
_entity_poly.entity_id
_entity_poly.type
_entity_poly.pdbx_seq_one_letter_code
_entity_poly.pdbx_strand_id
1 'polypeptide(L)'
;SAKSDVKGIVLDLRNNPGGVLQAAVDVVDAFINDGLIVYTEGRIDEAATRFVANSVPPANTMPVVVLINGGSASASEIVAGALQDHKRAIVLGTTSFGKGSVQSVIPLSETHGMKLTTARYFTPNGNSIQAQGIVPDIVVERGKFTTDERNGQISEADLHRHLENENGKRRDSGKRSGTDKTVNNDAQLREAITLLKGLHIFGSRVTPANNLQQKEG
;
A
#
# COMPACT_ATOMS: atom_id res chain seq x y z
N SER A 1 4.03 -6.50 -27.75
CA SER A 1 3.60 -6.84 -26.39
C SER A 1 2.73 -5.71 -25.88
N ALA A 2 1.42 -5.92 -25.71
CA ALA A 2 0.53 -4.87 -25.23
C ALA A 2 0.87 -4.59 -23.76
N LYS A 3 1.53 -3.45 -23.50
CA LYS A 3 1.86 -2.99 -22.15
C LYS A 3 0.53 -2.67 -21.47
N SER A 4 0.04 -3.59 -20.64
CA SER A 4 -1.16 -3.37 -19.83
C SER A 4 -0.94 -2.11 -18.99
N ASP A 5 -1.77 -1.10 -19.19
CA ASP A 5 -1.66 0.16 -18.47
C ASP A 5 -1.99 -0.08 -16.98
N VAL A 6 -0.97 -0.04 -16.12
CA VAL A 6 -1.09 -0.31 -14.68
C VAL A 6 -1.85 0.86 -14.04
N LYS A 7 -2.93 0.55 -13.31
CA LYS A 7 -3.84 1.57 -12.76
C LYS A 7 -3.66 1.86 -11.27
N GLY A 8 -2.85 1.05 -10.60
CA GLY A 8 -2.62 1.12 -9.16
C GLY A 8 -1.74 -0.04 -8.70
N ILE A 9 -1.23 0.08 -7.47
CA ILE A 9 -0.29 -0.88 -6.88
C ILE A 9 -0.83 -1.32 -5.53
N VAL A 10 -0.87 -2.64 -5.31
CA VAL A 10 -1.00 -3.22 -3.97
C VAL A 10 0.38 -3.68 -3.52
N LEU A 11 0.88 -3.12 -2.43
CA LEU A 11 2.11 -3.57 -1.77
C LEU A 11 1.74 -4.49 -0.61
N ASP A 12 1.85 -5.81 -0.81
CA ASP A 12 1.51 -6.79 0.22
C ASP A 12 2.69 -7.06 1.16
N LEU A 13 2.61 -6.52 2.37
CA LEU A 13 3.61 -6.70 3.44
C LEU A 13 3.10 -7.63 4.55
N ARG A 14 1.98 -8.34 4.34
CA ARG A 14 1.43 -9.26 5.35
C ARG A 14 2.42 -10.39 5.59
N ASN A 15 2.61 -10.75 6.86
CA ASN A 15 3.56 -11.75 7.32
C ASN A 15 5.03 -11.47 6.91
N ASN A 16 5.38 -10.23 6.59
CA ASN A 16 6.76 -9.84 6.31
C ASN A 16 7.44 -9.37 7.62
N PRO A 17 8.41 -10.12 8.16
CA PRO A 17 9.06 -9.78 9.43
C PRO A 17 10.05 -8.62 9.32
N GLY A 18 10.17 -8.03 8.13
CA GLY A 18 11.11 -6.97 7.79
C GLY A 18 12.36 -7.52 7.11
N GLY A 19 13.47 -6.81 7.30
CA GLY A 19 14.72 -7.07 6.61
C GLY A 19 15.74 -5.99 6.94
N VAL A 20 16.59 -5.66 5.98
CA VAL A 20 17.57 -4.58 6.13
C VAL A 20 16.90 -3.21 6.02
N LEU A 21 17.34 -2.26 6.86
CA LEU A 21 16.81 -0.90 6.92
C LEU A 21 16.89 -0.19 5.57
N GLN A 22 18.04 -0.29 4.89
CA GLN A 22 18.26 0.41 3.63
C GLN A 22 17.25 0.01 2.55
N ALA A 23 16.87 -1.27 2.47
CA ALA A 23 15.85 -1.69 1.51
C ALA A 23 14.48 -1.07 1.78
N ALA A 24 14.10 -0.86 3.05
CA ALA A 24 12.88 -0.13 3.37
C ALA A 24 12.97 1.34 2.95
N VAL A 25 14.13 1.96 3.17
CA VAL A 25 14.39 3.34 2.72
C VAL A 25 14.26 3.43 1.20
N ASP A 26 14.92 2.55 0.45
CA ASP A 26 14.89 2.55 -1.02
C ASP A 26 13.47 2.29 -1.56
N VAL A 27 12.70 1.41 -0.92
CA VAL A 27 11.29 1.18 -1.29
C VAL A 27 10.48 2.45 -1.10
N VAL A 28 10.58 3.13 0.05
CA VAL A 28 9.83 4.37 0.29
C VAL A 28 10.26 5.48 -0.67
N ASP A 29 11.57 5.64 -0.87
CA ASP A 29 12.17 6.63 -1.76
C ASP A 29 11.64 6.47 -3.21
N ALA A 30 11.37 5.24 -3.66
CA ALA A 30 10.75 5.02 -4.96
C ALA A 30 9.33 5.61 -5.10
N PHE A 31 8.62 5.90 -4.00
CA PHE A 31 7.23 6.37 -4.03
C PHE A 31 7.04 7.84 -3.64
N ILE A 32 8.03 8.49 -3.02
CA ILE A 32 7.94 9.89 -2.56
C ILE A 32 9.11 10.73 -3.11
N ASN A 33 8.91 12.04 -3.21
CA ASN A 33 9.87 12.94 -3.86
C ASN A 33 10.86 13.55 -2.87
N ASP A 34 10.37 13.80 -1.66
CA ASP A 34 11.05 14.53 -0.61
C ASP A 34 10.48 14.14 0.75
N GLY A 35 11.17 14.58 1.79
CA GLY A 35 10.75 14.43 3.17
C GLY A 35 11.38 13.25 3.89
N LEU A 36 11.20 13.24 5.21
CA LEU A 36 11.77 12.23 6.09
C LEU A 36 11.10 10.88 5.81
N ILE A 37 11.88 9.81 5.69
CA ILE A 37 11.37 8.43 5.54
C ILE A 37 11.28 7.78 6.91
N VAL A 38 12.39 7.80 7.64
CA VAL A 38 12.49 7.20 8.97
C VAL A 38 13.64 7.88 9.70
N TYR A 39 13.53 7.94 11.01
CA TYR A 39 14.65 8.33 11.84
C TYR A 39 14.78 7.42 13.05
N THR A 40 15.98 7.40 13.59
CA THR A 40 16.30 6.67 14.81
C THR A 40 16.63 7.65 15.91
N GLU A 41 16.24 7.32 17.14
CA GLU A 41 16.74 7.97 18.35
C GLU A 41 17.21 6.90 19.33
N GLY A 42 18.42 7.09 19.85
CA GLY A 42 19.05 6.17 20.78
C GLY A 42 19.62 6.88 21.99
N ARG A 43 20.29 6.12 22.85
CA ARG A 43 20.90 6.65 24.09
C ARG A 43 22.22 7.38 23.86
N ILE A 44 22.83 7.18 22.69
CA ILE A 44 24.10 7.78 22.26
C ILE A 44 23.82 8.58 20.99
N ASP A 45 24.54 9.68 20.80
CA ASP A 45 24.29 10.61 19.68
C ASP A 45 24.51 9.93 18.32
N GLU A 46 25.45 8.98 18.23
CA GLU A 46 25.72 8.22 17.01
C GLU A 46 24.58 7.28 16.61
N ALA A 47 23.65 6.99 17.52
CA ALA A 47 22.47 6.17 17.22
C ALA A 47 21.32 7.00 16.63
N ALA A 48 21.45 8.33 16.59
CA ALA A 48 20.51 9.22 15.93
C ALA A 48 20.85 9.32 14.44
N THR A 49 19.97 8.80 13.59
CA THR A 49 20.13 8.83 12.13
C THR A 49 18.82 9.23 11.49
N ARG A 50 18.89 10.01 10.40
CA ARG A 50 17.74 10.43 9.61
C ARG A 50 17.93 9.97 8.18
N PHE A 51 16.91 9.32 7.64
CA PHE A 51 16.85 8.91 6.23
C PHE A 51 15.79 9.75 5.55
N VAL A 52 16.18 10.47 4.50
CA VAL A 52 15.33 11.42 3.77
C VAL A 52 15.28 10.96 2.32
N ALA A 53 14.12 11.12 1.69
CA ALA A 53 13.96 10.82 0.28
C ALA A 53 14.80 11.75 -0.60
N ASN A 54 15.38 11.18 -1.66
CA ASN A 54 16.19 11.89 -2.65
C ASN A 54 15.80 11.52 -4.09
N SER A 55 14.84 10.62 -4.30
CA SER A 55 14.40 10.20 -5.63
C SER A 55 13.55 11.26 -6.33
N VAL A 56 14.09 11.82 -7.41
CA VAL A 56 13.38 12.76 -8.28
C VAL A 56 13.51 12.33 -9.75
N PRO A 57 12.40 12.07 -10.48
CA PRO A 57 11.01 11.99 -10.02
C PRO A 57 10.66 10.64 -9.35
N PRO A 58 9.57 10.55 -8.57
CA PRO A 58 9.11 9.29 -7.98
C PRO A 58 8.73 8.30 -9.08
N ALA A 59 8.80 7.00 -8.77
CA ALA A 59 8.61 5.93 -9.75
C ALA A 59 7.23 5.94 -10.43
N ASN A 60 6.20 6.48 -9.76
CA ASN A 60 4.88 6.73 -10.36
C ASN A 60 3.97 7.60 -9.45
N THR A 61 2.94 8.19 -10.06
CA THR A 61 1.83 8.88 -9.39
C THR A 61 0.60 7.99 -9.16
N MET A 62 0.73 6.69 -9.38
CA MET A 62 -0.40 5.76 -9.30
C MET A 62 -0.87 5.61 -7.84
N PRO A 63 -2.17 5.38 -7.59
CA PRO A 63 -2.67 5.04 -6.27
C PRO A 63 -1.98 3.78 -5.72
N VAL A 64 -1.59 3.83 -4.44
CA VAL A 64 -0.93 2.72 -3.74
C VAL A 64 -1.76 2.34 -2.52
N VAL A 65 -1.94 1.04 -2.30
CA VAL A 65 -2.48 0.47 -1.07
C VAL A 65 -1.44 -0.47 -0.48
N VAL A 66 -1.13 -0.32 0.81
CA VAL A 66 -0.21 -1.21 1.53
C VAL A 66 -1.02 -2.16 2.40
N LEU A 67 -0.85 -3.47 2.22
CA LEU A 67 -1.47 -4.48 3.07
C LEU A 67 -0.54 -4.86 4.23
N ILE A 68 -1.04 -4.78 5.45
CA ILE A 68 -0.30 -5.18 6.67
C ILE A 68 -1.12 -6.12 7.55
N ASN A 69 -0.43 -6.86 8.42
CA ASN A 69 -1.04 -7.59 9.51
C ASN A 69 -0.10 -7.72 10.71
N GLY A 70 -0.51 -8.46 11.76
CA GLY A 70 0.33 -8.69 12.94
C GLY A 70 1.65 -9.43 12.69
N GLY A 71 1.88 -9.98 11.49
CA GLY A 71 3.16 -10.54 11.07
C GLY A 71 4.06 -9.56 10.30
N SER A 72 3.57 -8.36 10.00
CA SER A 72 4.34 -7.26 9.43
C SER A 72 5.19 -6.61 10.52
N ALA A 73 6.52 -6.59 10.37
CA ALA A 73 7.41 -6.11 11.42
C ALA A 73 8.63 -5.33 10.87
N SER A 74 9.24 -4.50 11.72
CA SER A 74 10.51 -3.82 11.49
C SER A 74 10.54 -3.04 10.17
N ALA A 75 11.39 -3.40 9.21
CA ALA A 75 11.51 -2.72 7.91
C ALA A 75 10.16 -2.57 7.19
N SER A 76 9.24 -3.55 7.31
CA SER A 76 7.89 -3.44 6.73
C SER A 76 7.02 -2.38 7.40
N GLU A 77 7.21 -2.18 8.70
CA GLU A 77 6.50 -1.13 9.47
C GLU A 77 7.01 0.26 9.09
N ILE A 78 8.31 0.37 8.79
CA ILE A 78 8.90 1.62 8.26
C ILE A 78 8.25 1.97 6.93
N VAL A 79 8.15 1.01 6.00
CA VAL A 79 7.53 1.25 4.68
C VAL A 79 6.06 1.67 4.84
N ALA A 80 5.29 0.92 5.62
CA ALA A 80 3.88 1.24 5.83
C ALA A 80 3.69 2.62 6.50
N GLY A 81 4.40 2.87 7.61
CA GLY A 81 4.28 4.11 8.38
C GLY A 81 4.76 5.34 7.61
N ALA A 82 5.87 5.24 6.87
CA ALA A 82 6.37 6.37 6.09
C ALA A 82 5.41 6.73 4.95
N LEU A 83 4.93 5.73 4.19
CA LEU A 83 3.99 5.99 3.10
C LEU A 83 2.63 6.49 3.61
N GLN A 84 2.21 6.06 4.79
CA GLN A 84 1.01 6.56 5.46
C GLN A 84 1.16 8.02 5.91
N ASP A 85 2.26 8.35 6.59
CA ASP A 85 2.53 9.69 7.10
C ASP A 85 2.64 10.72 5.96
N HIS A 86 3.23 10.32 4.83
CA HIS A 86 3.29 11.11 3.60
C HIS A 86 1.96 11.16 2.83
N LYS A 87 0.92 10.47 3.28
CA LYS A 87 -0.36 10.30 2.57
C LYS A 87 -0.18 9.75 1.17
N ARG A 88 0.91 9.02 0.93
CA ARG A 88 1.27 8.46 -0.38
C ARG A 88 0.53 7.16 -0.65
N ALA A 89 0.24 6.39 0.39
CA ALA A 89 -0.51 5.16 0.29
C ALA A 89 -1.57 5.07 1.40
N ILE A 90 -2.64 4.31 1.13
CA ILE A 90 -3.59 3.90 2.17
C ILE A 90 -3.12 2.56 2.74
N VAL A 91 -3.01 2.47 4.07
CA VAL A 91 -2.66 1.25 4.79
C VAL A 91 -3.94 0.50 5.15
N LEU A 92 -4.03 -0.78 4.76
CA LEU A 92 -5.20 -1.63 4.95
C LEU A 92 -4.82 -2.96 5.61
N GLY A 93 -5.64 -3.43 6.54
CA GLY A 93 -5.47 -4.74 7.17
C GLY A 93 -5.62 -4.70 8.69
N THR A 94 -4.68 -5.27 9.42
CA THR A 94 -4.67 -5.23 10.90
C THR A 94 -3.40 -4.57 11.41
N THR A 95 -3.39 -4.10 12.67
CA THR A 95 -2.20 -3.51 13.30
C THR A 95 -0.98 -4.41 13.14
N SER A 96 0.17 -3.80 12.84
CA SER A 96 1.45 -4.51 12.68
C SER A 96 2.06 -4.93 14.01
N PHE A 97 3.19 -5.63 13.96
CA PHE A 97 3.79 -6.30 15.13
C PHE A 97 4.30 -5.35 16.23
N GLY A 98 4.83 -4.17 15.87
CA GLY A 98 5.40 -3.20 16.79
C GLY A 98 6.89 -3.37 17.10
N LYS A 99 7.69 -3.84 16.12
CA LYS A 99 9.14 -4.00 16.27
C LYS A 99 9.87 -2.75 15.78
N GLY A 100 9.91 -1.74 16.63
CA GLY A 100 10.55 -0.46 16.37
C GLY A 100 11.97 -0.33 16.90
N SER A 101 12.72 -1.41 17.15
CA SER A 101 14.06 -1.35 17.75
C SER A 101 15.18 -1.54 16.73
N VAL A 102 16.22 -0.71 16.79
CA VAL A 102 17.49 -0.92 16.07
C VAL A 102 18.37 -1.84 16.90
N GLN A 103 18.93 -2.87 16.27
CA GLN A 103 19.91 -3.74 16.89
C GLN A 103 21.26 -3.58 16.20
N SER A 104 22.26 -3.11 16.95
CA SER A 104 23.64 -2.98 16.49
C SER A 104 24.45 -4.20 16.91
N VAL A 105 25.40 -4.63 16.09
CA VAL A 105 26.40 -5.64 16.47
C VAL A 105 27.63 -4.91 16.98
N ILE A 106 27.92 -5.08 18.27
CA ILE A 106 29.10 -4.53 18.93
C ILE A 106 30.16 -5.64 18.94
N PRO A 107 31.29 -5.48 18.21
CA PRO A 107 32.36 -6.47 18.25
C PRO A 107 32.97 -6.49 19.67
N LEU A 108 33.13 -7.70 20.22
CA LEU A 108 33.81 -7.95 21.49
C LEU A 108 35.23 -8.48 21.25
N SER A 109 35.46 -9.13 20.11
CA SER A 109 36.75 -9.57 19.58
C SER A 109 36.63 -9.79 18.08
N GLU A 110 37.71 -10.20 17.42
CA GLU A 110 37.73 -10.52 15.98
C GLU A 110 36.69 -11.58 15.55
N THR A 111 36.26 -12.44 16.47
CA THR A 111 35.34 -13.56 16.17
C THR A 111 34.03 -13.53 16.96
N HIS A 112 33.87 -12.58 17.88
CA HIS A 112 32.70 -12.49 18.76
C HIS A 112 32.08 -11.10 18.70
N GLY A 113 30.75 -11.05 18.66
CA GLY A 113 29.99 -9.80 18.72
C GLY A 113 28.73 -9.95 19.55
N MET A 114 28.30 -8.86 20.16
CA MET A 114 27.06 -8.77 20.91
C MET A 114 26.03 -7.99 20.10
N LYS A 115 24.82 -8.55 19.94
CA LYS A 115 23.72 -7.83 19.33
C LYS A 115 22.94 -7.08 20.42
N LEU A 116 22.98 -5.76 20.39
CA LEU A 116 22.37 -4.92 21.41
C LEU A 116 21.35 -3.96 20.79
N THR A 117 20.23 -3.74 21.49
CA THR A 117 19.26 -2.71 21.09
C THR A 117 19.79 -1.34 21.49
N THR A 118 20.06 -0.49 20.51
CA THR A 118 20.73 0.80 20.69
C THR A 118 19.81 2.00 20.45
N ALA A 119 18.78 1.81 19.63
CA ALA A 119 17.89 2.89 19.21
C ALA A 119 16.46 2.40 18.95
N ARG A 120 15.57 3.35 18.72
CA ARG A 120 14.18 3.13 18.27
C ARG A 120 13.94 3.83 16.93
N TYR A 121 13.13 3.21 16.08
CA TYR A 121 12.62 3.79 14.84
C TYR A 121 11.37 4.63 15.11
N PHE A 122 11.31 5.74 14.40
CA PHE A 122 10.18 6.66 14.39
C PHE A 122 9.76 6.95 12.96
N THR A 123 8.45 7.05 12.76
CA THR A 123 7.86 7.45 11.48
C THR A 123 8.02 8.97 11.26
N PRO A 124 7.81 9.50 10.05
CA PRO A 124 7.98 10.92 9.76
C PRO A 124 7.19 11.88 10.68
N ASN A 125 6.00 11.48 11.11
CA ASN A 125 5.18 12.25 12.06
C ASN A 125 5.60 12.10 13.53
N GLY A 126 6.69 11.38 13.81
CA GLY A 126 7.23 11.20 15.15
C GLY A 126 6.60 10.06 15.95
N ASN A 127 5.82 9.18 15.31
CA ASN A 127 5.24 8.03 15.99
C ASN A 127 6.30 6.96 16.24
N SER A 128 6.38 6.44 17.46
CA SER A 128 7.25 5.30 17.75
C SER A 128 6.62 4.01 17.27
N ILE A 129 7.37 3.21 16.52
CA ILE A 129 6.89 1.89 16.07
C ILE A 129 6.91 0.89 17.25
N GLN A 130 7.80 1.10 18.22
CA GLN A 130 8.09 0.13 19.28
C GLN A 130 6.87 -0.09 20.19
N ALA A 131 6.44 -1.36 20.31
CA ALA A 131 5.30 -1.81 21.12
C ALA A 131 3.93 -1.22 20.75
N GLN A 132 3.86 -0.43 19.66
CA GLN A 132 2.62 0.14 19.14
C GLN A 132 2.27 -0.44 17.76
N GLY A 133 3.28 -0.56 16.88
CA GLY A 133 3.08 -0.90 15.47
C GLY A 133 2.45 0.24 14.67
N ILE A 134 2.15 -0.04 13.41
CA ILE A 134 1.44 0.81 12.48
C ILE A 134 -0.03 0.41 12.53
N VAL A 135 -0.88 1.39 12.85
CA VAL A 135 -2.33 1.23 12.81
C VAL A 135 -2.79 1.52 11.37
N PRO A 136 -3.50 0.60 10.70
CA PRO A 136 -3.95 0.82 9.33
C PRO A 136 -5.01 1.93 9.27
N ASP A 137 -5.07 2.64 8.15
CA ASP A 137 -6.13 3.62 7.88
C ASP A 137 -7.50 2.94 7.78
N ILE A 138 -7.52 1.73 7.23
CA ILE A 138 -8.73 0.90 7.08
C ILE A 138 -8.48 -0.46 7.71
N VAL A 139 -9.13 -0.71 8.84
CA VAL A 139 -9.06 -2.00 9.53
C VAL A 139 -9.92 -3.02 8.78
N VAL A 140 -9.29 -4.12 8.35
CA VAL A 140 -9.96 -5.26 7.71
C VAL A 140 -9.40 -6.53 8.32
N GLU A 141 -10.23 -7.27 9.03
CA GLU A 141 -9.86 -8.57 9.59
C GLU A 141 -9.72 -9.65 8.51
N ARG A 142 -8.95 -10.71 8.80
CA ARG A 142 -8.90 -11.88 7.93
C ARG A 142 -10.22 -12.64 8.02
N GLY A 143 -10.97 -12.65 6.93
CA GLY A 143 -12.19 -13.44 6.77
C GLY A 143 -12.20 -14.22 5.45
N LYS A 144 -13.04 -15.24 5.38
CA LYS A 144 -13.41 -15.90 4.11
C LYS A 144 -14.71 -15.28 3.64
N PHE A 145 -14.72 -14.73 2.42
CA PHE A 145 -15.96 -14.34 1.77
C PHE A 145 -16.66 -15.57 1.20
N THR A 146 -17.89 -15.81 1.62
CA THR A 146 -18.79 -16.72 0.91
C THR A 146 -19.59 -15.87 -0.07
N THR A 147 -19.39 -16.08 -1.37
CA THR A 147 -20.29 -15.51 -2.38
C THR A 147 -21.58 -16.32 -2.36
N ASP A 148 -22.72 -15.68 -2.12
CA ASP A 148 -24.00 -16.34 -2.29
C ASP A 148 -24.29 -16.46 -3.79
N GLU A 149 -24.00 -17.63 -4.36
CA GLU A 149 -24.25 -17.92 -5.78
C GLU A 149 -25.76 -17.95 -6.13
N ARG A 150 -26.65 -17.82 -5.13
CA ARG A 150 -28.11 -17.86 -5.34
C ARG A 150 -28.71 -16.57 -5.92
N ASN A 151 -27.95 -15.49 -6.06
CA ASN A 151 -28.45 -14.27 -6.69
C ASN A 151 -27.93 -14.14 -8.13
N GLY A 152 -28.46 -15.00 -9.00
CA GLY A 152 -28.66 -14.62 -10.40
C GLY A 152 -29.68 -13.49 -10.42
N GLN A 153 -29.22 -12.24 -10.21
CA GLN A 153 -30.07 -11.07 -10.35
C GLN A 153 -30.49 -10.99 -11.82
N ILE A 154 -31.73 -11.42 -12.09
CA ILE A 154 -32.39 -11.20 -13.35
C ILE A 154 -32.45 -9.68 -13.55
N SER A 155 -31.80 -9.18 -14.59
CA SER A 155 -31.88 -7.79 -14.98
C SER A 155 -33.03 -7.58 -15.95
N GLU A 156 -33.50 -6.34 -16.10
CA GLU A 156 -34.55 -6.02 -17.08
C GLU A 156 -34.18 -6.51 -18.49
N ALA A 157 -32.90 -6.44 -18.85
CA ALA A 157 -32.40 -6.93 -20.14
C ALA A 157 -32.52 -8.46 -20.35
N ASP A 158 -32.68 -9.23 -19.26
CA ASP A 158 -32.82 -10.69 -19.32
C ASP A 158 -34.30 -11.12 -19.51
N LEU A 159 -35.24 -10.18 -19.43
CA LEU A 159 -36.68 -10.44 -19.62
C LEU A 159 -37.03 -10.50 -21.12
N HIS A 160 -37.96 -11.42 -21.46
CA HIS A 160 -38.36 -11.74 -22.84
C HIS A 160 -39.03 -10.57 -23.61
N ARG A 161 -39.37 -9.47 -22.92
CA ARG A 161 -40.04 -8.28 -23.49
C ARG A 161 -39.45 -6.96 -22.99
N HIS A 162 -38.14 -6.92 -22.77
CA HIS A 162 -37.50 -5.69 -22.34
C HIS A 162 -37.42 -4.66 -23.48
N LEU A 163 -37.40 -3.39 -23.11
CA LEU A 163 -37.21 -2.30 -24.06
C LEU A 163 -35.73 -2.16 -24.38
N GLU A 164 -35.37 -2.11 -25.66
CA GLU A 164 -33.99 -1.87 -26.08
C GLU A 164 -33.60 -0.40 -25.82
N ASN A 165 -32.39 -0.19 -25.33
CA ASN A 165 -31.89 1.16 -25.08
C ASN A 165 -31.43 1.79 -26.41
N GLU A 166 -32.18 2.78 -26.89
CA GLU A 166 -31.98 3.45 -28.20
C GLU A 166 -30.60 4.12 -28.35
N ASN A 167 -29.93 4.46 -27.24
CA ASN A 167 -28.58 5.04 -27.23
C ASN A 167 -27.52 4.13 -26.59
N GLY A 168 -27.87 2.88 -26.26
CA GLY A 168 -27.01 1.97 -25.50
C GLY A 168 -26.21 1.01 -26.38
N LYS A 169 -24.88 0.95 -26.21
CA LYS A 169 -24.10 -0.20 -26.70
C LYS A 169 -24.61 -1.46 -25.99
N ARG A 170 -24.94 -2.53 -26.73
CA ARG A 170 -25.28 -3.85 -26.17
C ARG A 170 -24.25 -4.20 -25.10
N ARG A 171 -24.70 -4.41 -23.85
CA ARG A 171 -23.87 -4.96 -22.80
C ARG A 171 -23.51 -6.38 -23.22
N ASP A 172 -22.29 -6.55 -23.70
CA ASP A 172 -21.69 -7.88 -23.74
C ASP A 172 -21.81 -8.41 -22.31
N SER A 173 -22.46 -9.57 -22.15
CA SER A 173 -22.56 -10.26 -20.87
C SER A 173 -21.17 -10.81 -20.58
N GLY A 174 -20.28 -9.88 -20.25
CA GLY A 174 -18.84 -10.08 -20.15
C GLY A 174 -18.62 -11.22 -19.19
N LYS A 175 -18.33 -12.38 -19.76
CA LYS A 175 -17.83 -13.58 -19.10
C LYS A 175 -16.84 -13.06 -18.07
N ARG A 176 -17.22 -13.07 -16.78
CA ARG A 176 -16.46 -12.45 -15.69
C ARG A 176 -15.02 -12.92 -15.87
N SER A 177 -14.17 -12.03 -16.39
CA SER A 177 -12.77 -12.33 -16.67
C SER A 177 -12.20 -12.91 -15.40
N GLY A 178 -11.71 -14.15 -15.47
CA GLY A 178 -11.43 -14.99 -14.31
C GLY A 178 -10.63 -14.22 -13.27
N THR A 179 -11.33 -13.67 -12.28
CA THR A 179 -10.69 -13.16 -11.07
C THR A 179 -10.12 -14.40 -10.39
N ASP A 180 -8.80 -14.45 -10.40
CA ASP A 180 -7.96 -15.49 -9.84
C ASP A 180 -8.55 -15.97 -8.50
N LYS A 181 -8.66 -17.30 -8.32
CA LYS A 181 -9.28 -17.90 -7.11
C LYS A 181 -8.67 -17.35 -5.82
N THR A 182 -7.40 -16.92 -5.89
CA THR A 182 -6.65 -16.24 -4.83
C THR A 182 -7.29 -14.92 -4.40
N VAL A 183 -7.70 -14.04 -5.33
CA VAL A 183 -8.34 -12.75 -5.01
C VAL A 183 -9.73 -12.96 -4.42
N ASN A 184 -10.46 -13.97 -4.90
CA ASN A 184 -11.81 -14.25 -4.40
C ASN A 184 -11.80 -14.85 -2.98
N ASN A 185 -10.74 -15.55 -2.60
CA ASN A 185 -10.61 -16.17 -1.29
C ASN A 185 -9.95 -15.27 -0.23
N ASP A 186 -9.29 -14.18 -0.65
CA ASP A 186 -8.60 -13.24 0.24
C ASP A 186 -9.40 -11.95 0.39
N ALA A 187 -10.06 -11.82 1.53
CA ALA A 187 -10.89 -10.67 1.82
C ALA A 187 -10.13 -9.33 1.79
N GLN A 188 -8.95 -9.29 2.41
CA GLN A 188 -8.16 -8.06 2.52
C GLN A 188 -7.64 -7.63 1.14
N LEU A 189 -7.17 -8.58 0.33
CA LEU A 189 -6.70 -8.28 -1.03
C LEU A 189 -7.83 -7.79 -1.93
N ARG A 190 -9.01 -8.41 -1.84
CA ARG A 190 -10.20 -7.97 -2.59
C ARG A 190 -10.62 -6.55 -2.20
N GLU A 191 -10.61 -6.21 -0.91
CA GLU A 191 -10.93 -4.86 -0.45
C GLU A 191 -9.88 -3.85 -0.94
N ALA A 192 -8.59 -4.18 -0.87
CA ALA A 192 -7.53 -3.32 -1.42
C ALA A 192 -7.70 -3.06 -2.92
N ILE A 193 -8.06 -4.09 -3.70
CA ILE A 193 -8.33 -3.94 -5.14
C ILE A 193 -9.59 -3.08 -5.39
N THR A 194 -10.65 -3.29 -4.59
CA THR A 194 -11.88 -2.48 -4.68
C THR A 194 -11.59 -1.02 -4.39
N LEU A 195 -10.80 -0.74 -3.35
CA LEU A 195 -10.35 0.59 -2.98
C LEU A 195 -9.53 1.24 -4.09
N LEU A 196 -8.54 0.53 -4.65
CA LEU A 196 -7.72 1.03 -5.76
C LEU A 196 -8.56 1.35 -6.99
N LYS A 197 -9.54 0.50 -7.33
CA LYS A 197 -10.49 0.79 -8.42
C LYS A 197 -11.28 2.07 -8.15
N GLY A 198 -11.76 2.24 -6.92
CA GLY A 198 -12.43 3.47 -6.48
C GLY A 198 -11.52 4.70 -6.65
N LEU A 199 -10.31 4.66 -6.09
CA LEU A 199 -9.32 5.74 -6.19
C LEU A 199 -8.97 6.06 -7.65
N HIS A 200 -8.85 5.06 -8.51
CA HIS A 200 -8.59 5.28 -9.94
C HIS A 200 -9.78 5.94 -10.64
N ILE A 201 -11.01 5.48 -10.37
CA ILE A 201 -12.23 6.05 -10.97
C ILE A 201 -12.42 7.51 -10.54
N PHE A 202 -12.22 7.83 -9.27
CA PHE A 202 -12.36 9.21 -8.78
C PHE A 202 -11.17 10.09 -9.16
N GLY A 203 -9.95 9.58 -9.08
CA GLY A 203 -8.75 10.31 -9.51
C GLY A 203 -8.77 10.65 -11.00
N SER A 204 -9.26 9.75 -11.86
CA SER A 204 -9.45 10.03 -13.29
C SER A 204 -10.60 11.00 -13.60
N ARG A 205 -11.56 11.16 -12.68
CA ARG A 205 -12.68 12.12 -12.80
C ARG A 205 -12.36 13.51 -12.28
N VAL A 206 -11.39 13.64 -11.36
CA VAL A 206 -10.95 14.94 -10.79
C VAL A 206 -9.99 15.67 -11.73
N THR A 207 -9.47 15.01 -12.78
CA THR A 207 -8.73 15.67 -13.86
C THR A 207 -9.61 15.95 -15.09
N PRO A 208 -10.43 17.01 -15.09
CA PRO A 208 -10.76 17.68 -16.33
C PRO A 208 -10.77 19.21 -16.15
N ALA A 209 -9.72 19.88 -16.64
CA ALA A 209 -9.71 21.23 -17.24
C ALA A 209 -8.31 21.85 -17.17
N ASN A 210 -7.41 21.49 -18.09
CA ASN A 210 -6.27 22.38 -18.41
C ASN A 210 -5.70 22.17 -19.83
N ASN A 211 -6.55 21.77 -20.78
CA ASN A 211 -6.17 21.60 -22.19
C ASN A 211 -7.09 22.40 -23.14
N LEU A 212 -7.49 23.61 -22.75
CA LEU A 212 -8.18 24.56 -23.63
C LEU A 212 -7.64 25.98 -23.39
N GLN A 213 -6.37 26.21 -23.73
CA GLN A 213 -5.84 27.56 -24.01
C GLN A 213 -4.42 27.52 -24.60
N GLN A 214 -4.20 26.74 -25.67
CA GLN A 214 -3.09 26.98 -26.62
C GLN A 214 -3.54 26.54 -28.02
N LYS A 215 -4.57 27.22 -28.53
CA LYS A 215 -4.88 27.35 -29.96
C LYS A 215 -5.64 28.66 -30.11
N GLU A 216 -4.88 29.75 -30.03
CA GLU A 216 -5.10 31.05 -30.67
C GLU A 216 -4.05 32.01 -30.12
N GLY A 217 -3.18 32.48 -31.01
CA GLY A 217 -1.97 33.25 -30.72
C GLY A 217 -0.90 32.94 -31.75
#